data_AF-A0A2Z5QY62-F1
#
_entry.id   AF-A0A2Z5QY62-F1
#
_cell.length_a   1.000
_cell.length_b   1.000
_cell.length_c   1.000
_cell.angle_alpha   90.00
_cell.angle_beta   90.00
_cell.angle_gamma   90.00
#
_symmetry.space_group_name_H-M   'P 1'
#
loop_
_entity.id
_entity.type
_entity.pdbx_description
1 polymer ?
#
loop_
_entity_poly.entity_id
_entity_poly.type
_entity_poly.pdbx_seq_one_letter_code
_entity_poly.pdbx_strand_id
1 'polypeptide(L)'
;MARTHTDAPALGITGMLRWGWTQLTKMNTALLLLLLLAVAAVPGSMFPQRIQDPAKVTDYIKTHPGWGEFADKIQLFDVFSSGWFSAIYLLLFISLIGCVTPRAIKHAKDWRKPPARTPKNLSRMPVHRTIDIDADALTPRPR
;
A
#
# COMPACT_ATOMS: atom_id res chain seq x y z
N MET A 1 -14.62 25.73 26.01
CA MET A 1 -15.04 25.06 24.75
C MET A 1 -15.28 23.59 25.04
N ALA A 2 -16.54 23.19 25.22
CA ALA A 2 -16.90 21.79 25.43
C ALA A 2 -16.78 21.02 24.10
N ARG A 3 -16.02 19.93 24.08
CA ARG A 3 -15.99 19.02 22.93
C ARG A 3 -17.28 18.22 22.96
N THR A 4 -18.21 18.53 22.06
CA THR A 4 -19.37 17.67 21.80
C THR A 4 -18.85 16.37 21.20
N HIS A 5 -18.87 15.29 21.99
CA HIS A 5 -18.66 13.95 21.48
C HIS A 5 -19.84 13.62 20.57
N THR A 6 -19.61 13.65 19.26
CA THR A 6 -20.59 13.18 18.29
C THR A 6 -20.61 11.66 18.39
N ASP A 7 -21.68 11.10 18.96
CA ASP A 7 -21.86 9.65 19.02
C ASP A 7 -21.86 9.07 17.60
N ALA A 8 -20.98 8.10 17.36
CA ALA A 8 -20.87 7.46 16.07
C ALA A 8 -22.16 6.68 15.77
N PRO A 9 -22.77 6.83 14.59
CA PRO A 9 -23.99 6.11 14.25
C PRO A 9 -23.74 4.60 14.27
N ALA A 10 -24.67 3.84 14.84
CA ALA A 10 -24.62 2.38 14.84
C ALA A 10 -24.59 1.88 13.39
N LEU A 11 -23.44 1.35 12.97
CA LEU A 11 -23.27 0.81 11.62
C LEU A 11 -24.05 -0.51 11.54
N GLY A 12 -25.09 -0.56 10.70
CA GLY A 12 -25.67 -1.83 10.28
C GLY A 12 -24.66 -2.68 9.48
N ILE A 13 -24.98 -3.94 9.20
CA ILE A 13 -24.10 -4.90 8.52
C ILE A 13 -23.53 -4.35 7.20
N THR A 14 -24.35 -3.67 6.40
CA THR A 14 -23.93 -3.03 5.14
C THR A 14 -22.96 -1.88 5.37
N GLY A 15 -23.16 -1.10 6.44
CA GLY A 15 -22.25 -0.06 6.89
C GLY A 15 -20.90 -0.62 7.32
N MET A 16 -20.89 -1.72 8.06
CA MET A 16 -19.69 -2.44 8.49
C MET A 16 -18.89 -2.94 7.28
N LEU A 17 -19.56 -3.55 6.29
CA LEU A 17 -18.92 -4.09 5.08
C LEU A 17 -18.30 -2.97 4.22
N ARG A 18 -19.04 -1.87 4.01
CA ARG A 18 -18.54 -0.70 3.27
C ARG A 18 -17.37 -0.04 4.00
N TRP A 19 -17.46 0.08 5.32
CA TRP A 19 -16.38 0.62 6.14
C TRP A 19 -15.13 -0.25 6.03
N GLY A 20 -15.28 -1.57 6.15
CA GLY A 20 -14.19 -2.53 5.98
C GLY A 20 -13.53 -2.40 4.61
N TRP A 21 -14.32 -2.37 3.53
CA TRP A 21 -13.83 -2.14 2.18
C TRP A 21 -13.05 -0.82 2.03
N THR A 22 -13.52 0.24 2.69
CA THR A 22 -12.85 1.54 2.69
C THR A 22 -11.53 1.51 3.48
N GLN A 23 -11.41 0.68 4.52
CA GLN A 23 -10.14 0.47 5.22
C GLN A 23 -9.15 -0.33 4.38
N LEU A 24 -9.59 -1.39 3.70
CA LEU A 24 -8.72 -2.22 2.84
C LEU A 24 -8.13 -1.43 1.66
N THR A 25 -8.85 -0.43 1.14
CA THR A 25 -8.43 0.37 -0.03
C THR A 25 -7.50 1.54 0.30
N LYS A 26 -7.17 1.78 1.57
CA LYS A 26 -6.21 2.83 1.97
C LYS A 26 -4.77 2.40 1.69
N MET A 27 -3.95 3.32 1.17
CA MET A 27 -2.53 3.10 0.90
C MET A 27 -1.74 2.70 2.15
N ASN A 28 -2.06 3.30 3.30
CA ASN A 28 -1.39 2.99 4.57
C ASN A 28 -1.65 1.54 5.02
N THR A 29 -2.85 1.02 4.77
CA THR A 29 -3.18 -0.37 5.09
C THR A 29 -2.32 -1.32 4.29
N ALA A 30 -2.07 -1.04 3.01
CA ALA A 30 -1.18 -1.84 2.17
C ALA A 30 0.25 -1.85 2.71
N LEU A 31 0.79 -0.71 3.14
CA LEU A 31 2.14 -0.63 3.75
C LEU A 31 2.24 -1.45 5.03
N LEU A 32 1.21 -1.41 5.89
CA LEU A 32 1.16 -2.22 7.10
C LEU A 32 1.07 -3.71 6.79
N LEU A 33 0.28 -4.11 5.79
CA LEU A 33 0.19 -5.51 5.35
C LEU A 33 1.52 -6.00 4.75
N LEU A 34 2.23 -5.15 4.01
CA LEU A 34 3.58 -5.46 3.52
C LEU A 34 4.56 -5.69 4.66
N LEU A 35 4.55 -4.80 5.67
CA LEU A 35 5.38 -4.97 6.85
C LEU A 35 5.04 -6.26 7.61
N LEU A 36 3.75 -6.53 7.79
CA LEU A 36 3.28 -7.72 8.49
C LEU A 36 3.65 -9.01 7.74
N LEU A 37 3.54 -9.01 6.41
CA LEU A 37 4.03 -10.12 5.58
C LEU A 37 5.54 -10.32 5.72
N ALA A 38 6.33 -9.23 5.75
CA ALA A 38 7.78 -9.30 5.91
C ALA A 38 8.16 -9.93 7.27
N VAL A 39 7.51 -9.51 8.36
CA VAL A 39 7.71 -10.11 9.69
C VAL A 39 7.27 -11.58 9.71
N ALA A 40 6.13 -11.89 9.09
CA ALA A 40 5.62 -13.26 8.98
C ALA A 40 6.54 -14.20 8.19
N ALA A 41 7.37 -13.68 7.28
CA ALA A 41 8.32 -14.49 6.51
C ALA A 41 9.59 -14.85 7.29
N VAL A 42 9.94 -14.10 8.35
CA VAL A 42 11.18 -14.32 9.14
C VAL A 42 11.25 -15.72 9.75
N PRO A 43 10.20 -16.26 10.40
CA PRO A 43 10.26 -17.62 10.94
C PRO A 43 10.49 -18.68 9.85
N GLY A 44 9.97 -18.46 8.64
CA GLY A 44 10.10 -19.39 7.52
C GLY A 44 11.53 -19.60 7.04
N SER A 45 12.43 -18.64 7.28
CA SER A 45 13.86 -18.76 6.97
C SER A 45 14.73 -19.18 8.15
N MET A 46 14.22 -19.08 9.39
CA MET A 46 14.95 -19.40 10.61
C MET A 46 14.76 -20.85 11.06
N PHE A 47 13.57 -21.41 10.88
CA PHE A 47 13.23 -22.77 11.29
C PHE A 47 13.31 -23.76 10.11
N PRO A 48 13.65 -25.05 10.35
CA PRO A 48 13.64 -26.05 9.30
C PRO A 48 12.25 -26.13 8.65
N GLN A 49 12.18 -26.01 7.32
CA GLN A 49 10.91 -26.09 6.60
C GLN A 49 10.66 -27.51 6.09
N ARG A 50 9.44 -28.01 6.27
CA ARG A 50 9.05 -29.38 5.88
C ARG A 50 9.16 -29.60 4.37
N ILE A 51 8.96 -28.55 3.57
CA ILE A 51 9.13 -28.58 2.11
C ILE A 51 10.58 -28.80 1.67
N GLN A 52 11.55 -28.43 2.52
CA GLN A 52 12.99 -28.59 2.24
C GLN A 52 13.52 -29.92 2.76
N ASP A 53 13.18 -30.28 4.01
CA ASP A 53 13.63 -31.53 4.64
C ASP A 53 12.65 -31.97 5.74
N PRO A 54 11.73 -32.90 5.46
CA PRO A 54 10.75 -33.37 6.44
C PRO A 54 11.38 -34.21 7.57
N ALA A 55 12.55 -34.83 7.33
CA ALA A 55 13.23 -35.62 8.33
C ALA A 55 13.84 -34.72 9.42
N LYS A 56 14.46 -33.60 9.03
CA LYS A 56 14.97 -32.59 9.97
C LYS A 56 13.88 -31.97 10.84
N VAL A 57 12.70 -31.70 10.29
CA VAL A 57 11.57 -31.19 11.09
C VAL A 57 11.12 -32.22 12.13
N THR A 58 11.01 -33.48 11.71
CA THR A 58 10.63 -34.58 12.62
C THR A 58 11.66 -34.77 13.73
N ASP A 59 12.95 -34.68 13.42
CA ASP A 59 14.04 -34.75 14.38
C ASP A 59 14.05 -33.54 15.32
N TYR A 60 13.80 -32.33 14.80
CA TYR A 60 13.68 -31.10 15.59
C TYR A 60 12.54 -31.20 16.61
N ILE A 61 11.38 -31.72 16.21
CA ILE A 61 10.23 -31.90 17.11
C ILE A 61 10.56 -32.93 18.20
N LYS A 62 11.23 -34.03 17.86
CA LYS A 62 11.64 -35.06 18.83
C LYS A 62 12.67 -34.56 19.83
N THR A 63 13.62 -33.73 19.38
CA THR A 63 14.70 -33.19 20.21
C THR A 63 14.25 -32.03 21.11
N HIS A 64 13.17 -31.32 20.75
CA HIS A 64 12.61 -30.21 21.52
C HIS A 64 11.15 -30.49 21.93
N PRO A 65 10.92 -31.43 22.86
CA PRO A 65 9.57 -31.75 23.32
C PRO A 65 8.89 -30.52 23.93
N GLY A 66 7.61 -30.32 23.61
CA GLY A 66 6.83 -29.14 24.00
C GLY A 66 6.93 -27.99 22.99
N TRP A 67 8.10 -27.35 22.83
CA TRP A 67 8.27 -26.23 21.87
C TRP A 67 8.07 -26.68 20.43
N GLY A 68 8.66 -27.82 20.03
CA GLY A 68 8.51 -28.36 18.68
C GLY A 68 7.05 -28.63 18.32
N GLU A 69 6.29 -29.25 19.23
CA GLU A 69 4.87 -29.51 19.02
C GLU A 69 4.03 -28.22 18.97
N PHE A 70 4.36 -27.24 19.81
CA PHE A 70 3.69 -25.93 19.77
C PHE A 70 3.95 -25.23 18.42
N ALA A 71 5.21 -25.18 17.99
CA ALA A 71 5.62 -24.60 16.71
C ALA A 71 4.95 -25.29 15.50
N ASP A 72 4.77 -26.61 15.55
CA ASP A 72 4.05 -27.38 14.52
C ASP A 72 2.54 -27.03 14.50
N LYS A 73 1.91 -26.86 15.67
CA LYS A 73 0.49 -26.45 15.79
C LYS A 73 0.20 -25.08 15.18
N ILE A 74 1.12 -24.12 15.31
CA ILE A 74 1.01 -22.80 14.68
C ILE A 74 1.59 -22.76 13.25
N GLN A 75 1.95 -23.92 12.70
CA GLN A 75 2.48 -24.10 11.33
C GLN A 75 3.78 -23.33 11.05
N LEU A 76 4.71 -23.24 12.01
CA LEU A 76 6.02 -22.59 11.82
C LEU A 76 7.01 -23.41 10.96
N PHE A 77 6.81 -24.71 10.82
CA PHE A 77 7.61 -25.56 9.92
C PHE A 77 7.03 -25.62 8.49
N ASP A 78 5.86 -25.02 8.30
CA ASP A 78 5.06 -25.05 7.08
C ASP A 78 4.55 -23.62 6.75
N VAL A 79 5.36 -22.59 7.03
CA VAL A 79 4.94 -21.16 7.00
C VAL A 79 4.34 -20.79 5.66
N PHE A 80 5.00 -21.14 4.57
CA PHE A 80 4.59 -20.76 3.21
C PHE A 80 3.30 -21.44 2.74
N SER A 81 2.94 -22.59 3.32
CA SER A 81 1.68 -23.30 3.07
C SER A 81 0.64 -23.09 4.17
N SER A 82 0.96 -22.29 5.20
CA SER A 82 0.08 -22.08 6.33
C SER A 82 -1.16 -21.25 5.96
N GLY A 83 -2.27 -21.53 6.64
CA GLY A 83 -3.53 -20.81 6.41
C GLY A 83 -3.43 -19.34 6.82
N TRP A 84 -2.71 -19.06 7.91
CA TRP A 84 -2.53 -17.70 8.43
C TRP A 84 -1.63 -16.84 7.55
N PHE A 85 -0.53 -17.39 7.00
CA PHE A 85 0.31 -16.68 6.03
C PHE A 85 -0.46 -16.39 4.73
N SER A 86 -1.21 -17.38 4.24
CA SER A 86 -2.06 -17.23 3.05
C SER A 86 -3.11 -16.14 3.25
N ALA A 87 -3.72 -16.03 4.44
CA ALA A 87 -4.68 -14.97 4.74
C ALA A 87 -4.04 -13.57 4.65
N ILE A 88 -2.82 -13.38 5.17
CA ILE A 88 -2.08 -12.12 5.07
C ILE A 88 -1.79 -11.78 3.60
N TYR A 89 -1.28 -12.76 2.84
CA TYR A 89 -0.96 -12.59 1.42
C TYR A 89 -2.21 -12.18 0.61
N LEU A 90 -3.34 -12.86 0.82
CA LEU A 90 -4.59 -12.54 0.12
C LEU A 90 -5.14 -11.17 0.51
N LEU A 91 -5.11 -10.81 1.80
CA LEU A 91 -5.50 -9.47 2.27
C LEU A 91 -4.64 -8.38 1.65
N LEU A 92 -3.32 -8.60 1.59
CA LEU A 92 -2.38 -7.71 0.92
C LEU A 92 -2.73 -7.55 -0.56
N PHE A 93 -2.99 -8.66 -1.26
CA PHE A 93 -3.29 -8.65 -2.69
C PHE A 93 -4.60 -7.89 -2.98
N ILE A 94 -5.65 -8.15 -2.19
CA ILE A 94 -6.93 -7.45 -2.28
C ILE A 94 -6.74 -5.95 -2.00
N SER A 95 -5.98 -5.60 -0.95
CA SER A 95 -5.68 -4.21 -0.61
C SER A 95 -4.91 -3.49 -1.72
N LEU A 96 -3.92 -4.16 -2.31
CA LEU A 96 -3.11 -3.64 -3.40
C LEU A 96 -3.97 -3.37 -4.63
N ILE A 97 -4.76 -4.35 -5.09
CA ILE A 97 -5.69 -4.16 -6.21
C ILE A 97 -6.66 -3.02 -5.92
N GLY A 98 -7.22 -3.01 -4.71
CA GLY A 98 -8.18 -2.01 -4.28
C GLY A 98 -7.64 -0.58 -4.25
N CYS A 99 -6.37 -0.38 -3.88
CA CYS A 99 -5.76 0.95 -3.84
C CYS A 99 -5.12 1.39 -5.17
N VAL A 100 -4.58 0.45 -5.96
CA VAL A 100 -3.92 0.74 -7.24
C VAL A 100 -4.94 1.07 -8.33
N THR A 101 -6.07 0.37 -8.39
CA THR A 101 -7.11 0.57 -9.43
C THR A 101 -7.62 2.02 -9.52
N PRO A 102 -8.14 2.66 -8.45
CA PRO A 102 -8.65 4.04 -8.53
C PRO A 102 -7.53 5.04 -8.81
N ARG A 103 -6.32 4.78 -8.29
CA ARG A 103 -5.14 5.60 -8.51
C ARG A 103 -4.70 5.57 -9.98
N ALA A 104 -4.65 4.38 -10.58
CA ALA A 104 -4.30 4.19 -11.98
C ALA A 104 -5.30 4.90 -12.91
N ILE A 105 -6.60 4.81 -12.63
CA ILE A 105 -7.64 5.51 -13.40
C ILE A 105 -7.44 7.03 -13.32
N LYS A 106 -7.17 7.57 -12.12
CA LYS A 106 -6.91 9.00 -11.94
C LYS A 106 -5.69 9.45 -12.75
N HIS A 107 -4.58 8.72 -12.67
CA HIS A 107 -3.37 9.04 -13.43
C HIS A 107 -3.59 8.93 -14.94
N ALA A 108 -4.33 7.92 -15.40
CA ALA A 108 -4.69 7.79 -16.81
C ALA A 108 -5.56 8.96 -17.29
N LYS A 109 -6.49 9.44 -16.45
CA LYS A 109 -7.29 10.62 -16.75
C LYS A 109 -6.42 11.88 -16.79
N ASP A 110 -5.53 12.07 -15.82
CA ASP A 110 -4.64 13.22 -15.75
C ASP A 110 -3.65 13.27 -16.91
N TRP A 111 -3.17 12.12 -17.38
CA TRP A 111 -2.31 12.02 -18.56
C TRP A 111 -3.02 12.46 -19.85
N ARG A 112 -4.34 12.24 -19.93
CA ARG A 112 -5.16 12.67 -21.07
C ARG A 112 -5.68 14.11 -20.95
N LYS A 113 -5.45 14.80 -19.84
CA LYS A 113 -5.95 16.16 -19.67
C LYS A 113 -5.15 17.13 -20.55
N PRO A 114 -5.83 18.07 -21.23
CA PRO A 114 -5.13 19.15 -21.90
C PRO A 114 -4.38 20.02 -20.86
N PRO A 115 -3.32 20.74 -21.28
CA PRO A 115 -2.61 21.66 -20.42
C PRO A 115 -3.57 22.64 -19.75
N ALA A 116 -3.31 22.96 -18.48
CA ALA A 116 -4.14 23.88 -17.73
C ALA A 116 -4.24 25.22 -18.48
N ARG A 117 -5.45 25.78 -18.56
CA ARG A 117 -5.66 27.06 -19.23
C ARG A 117 -4.77 28.14 -18.61
N THR A 118 -4.16 28.97 -19.45
CA THR A 118 -3.38 30.13 -19.02
C THR A 118 -4.25 31.01 -18.13
N PRO A 119 -3.83 31.33 -16.89
CA PRO A 119 -4.63 32.15 -16.00
C PRO A 119 -4.77 33.56 -16.58
N LYS A 120 -5.93 34.17 -16.33
CA LYS A 120 -6.26 35.52 -16.84
C LYS A 120 -5.33 36.61 -16.31
N ASN A 121 -4.64 36.38 -15.18
CA ASN A 121 -3.82 37.37 -14.50
C ASN A 121 -2.42 36.79 -14.20
N LEU A 122 -1.52 36.93 -15.18
CA LEU A 122 -0.15 36.41 -15.13
C LEU A 122 0.66 37.02 -13.97
N SER A 123 0.36 38.25 -13.57
CA SER A 123 1.02 38.97 -12.47
C SER A 123 0.84 38.31 -11.09
N ARG A 124 -0.16 37.43 -10.92
CA ARG A 124 -0.38 36.69 -9.66
C ARG A 124 0.40 35.37 -9.60
N MET A 125 1.11 34.99 -10.65
CA MET A 125 1.90 33.76 -10.67
C MET A 125 3.20 33.95 -9.88
N PRO A 126 3.60 32.97 -9.04
CA PRO A 126 4.84 33.08 -8.25
C PRO A 126 6.10 33.22 -9.11
N VAL A 127 6.03 32.81 -10.38
CA VAL A 127 7.11 32.95 -11.36
C VAL A 127 6.59 33.77 -12.55
N HIS A 128 6.38 35.07 -12.33
CA HIS A 128 6.05 36.04 -13.38
C HIS A 128 7.26 36.95 -13.60
N ARG A 129 7.70 37.08 -14.86
CA ARG A 129 8.76 38.01 -15.26
C ARG A 129 8.33 38.77 -16.52
N THR A 130 8.39 40.09 -16.44
CA THR A 130 8.34 40.99 -17.61
C THR A 130 9.77 41.29 -18.03
N ILE A 131 10.00 41.33 -19.34
CA ILE A 131 11.27 41.70 -19.94
C ILE A 131 10.93 42.74 -20.99
N ASP A 132 11.46 43.94 -20.83
CA ASP A 132 11.36 44.99 -21.84
C ASP A 132 12.43 44.74 -22.90
N ILE A 133 12.02 44.72 -24.16
CA ILE A 133 12.92 44.48 -25.31
C ILE A 133 12.94 45.76 -26.14
N ASP A 134 14.13 46.30 -26.40
CA ASP A 134 14.31 47.47 -27.25
C ASP A 134 13.80 47.20 -28.68
N ALA A 135 13.10 48.18 -29.25
CA ALA A 135 12.48 48.06 -30.57
C ALA A 135 13.49 47.77 -31.69
N ASP A 136 14.71 48.30 -31.59
CA ASP A 136 15.80 48.05 -32.55
C ASP A 136 16.24 46.58 -32.56
N ALA A 137 16.06 45.85 -31.46
CA ALA A 137 16.40 44.42 -31.37
C ALA A 137 15.40 43.51 -32.13
N LEU A 138 14.22 44.01 -32.50
CA LEU A 138 13.20 43.28 -33.27
C LEU A 138 13.37 43.41 -34.78
N THR A 139 14.28 44.27 -35.25
CA THR A 139 14.56 44.36 -36.68
C THR A 139 15.36 43.14 -37.15
N PRO A 140 14.84 42.34 -38.11
CA PRO A 140 15.61 41.24 -38.67
C PRO A 140 16.85 41.81 -39.35
N ARG A 141 18.05 41.49 -38.85
CA ARG A 141 19.28 41.92 -39.51
C ARG A 141 19.38 41.23 -40.88
N PRO A 142 19.61 41.96 -41.98
CA PRO A 142 19.97 41.34 -43.25
C PRO A 142 21.28 40.58 -43.06
N ARG A 143 21.32 39.35 -43.57
CA ARG A 143 22.48 38.45 -43.48
C ARG A 143 23.60 38.90 -44.40
#